data_AF-A0A969F576-F1
#
_entry.id   AF-A0A969F576-F1
#
_cell.length_a   1.000
_cell.length_b   1.000
_cell.length_c   1.000
_cell.angle_alpha   90.00
_cell.angle_beta   90.00
_cell.angle_gamma   90.00
#
_symmetry.space_group_name_H-M   'P 1'
#
loop_
_entity.id
_entity.type
_entity.pdbx_description
1 polymer ?
#
loop_
_entity_poly.entity_id
_entity_poly.type
_entity_poly.pdbx_seq_one_letter_code
_entity_poly.pdbx_strand_id
1 'polypeptide(L)' 'MSDEIIFSVENQIATLTVNRPEARNALNWVAQEQFADVITAVARTISESPPSIRVLIITGSGQQAICSWW' A
#
# COMPACT_ATOMS: atom_id res chain seq x y z
N MET A 1 -9.03 10.55 -12.24
CA MET A 1 -8.69 9.17 -11.86
C MET A 1 -7.62 9.32 -10.80
N SER A 2 -8.05 9.37 -9.54
CA SER A 2 -7.16 9.57 -8.41
C SER A 2 -6.72 8.19 -7.94
N ASP A 3 -5.42 7.90 -7.90
CA ASP A 3 -4.91 6.65 -7.36
C ASP A 3 -5.28 6.56 -5.87
N GLU A 4 -6.13 5.59 -5.54
CA GLU A 4 -6.61 5.34 -4.18
C GLU A 4 -5.53 4.71 -3.30
N ILE A 5 -4.50 4.12 -3.92
CA ILE A 5 -3.31 3.55 -3.27
C ILE A 5 -2.06 4.07 -3.98
N ILE A 6 -1.13 4.59 -3.18
CA ILE A 6 0.19 5.04 -3.62
C ILE A 6 1.21 4.00 -3.16
N PHE A 7 2.02 3.50 -4.09
CA PHE A 7 3.08 2.55 -3.80
C PHE A 7 4.43 3.10 -4.26
N SER A 8 5.42 3.06 -3.36
CA SER A 8 6.81 3.43 -3.66
C SER A 8 7.78 2.45 -3.02
N VAL A 9 8.96 2.31 -3.62
CA VAL A 9 10.06 1.52 -3.07
C VAL A 9 11.32 2.37 -3.06
N GLU A 10 11.86 2.64 -1.88
CA GLU A 10 13.08 3.42 -1.69
C GLU A 10 13.98 2.72 -0.68
N ASN A 11 15.27 2.58 -0.97
CA ASN A 11 16.25 1.94 -0.08
C ASN A 11 15.83 0.55 0.45
N GLN A 12 15.20 -0.27 -0.39
CA GLN A 12 14.65 -1.60 -0.03
C GLN A 12 13.48 -1.55 0.95
N ILE A 13 12.86 -0.38 1.13
CA ILE A 13 11.67 -0.18 1.94
C ILE A 13 10.52 0.09 0.98
N ALA A 14 9.57 -0.83 0.92
CA ALA A 14 8.33 -0.65 0.21
C ALA A 14 7.35 0.11 1.10
N THR A 15 6.74 1.18 0.59
CA THR A 15 5.74 1.98 1.30
C THR A 15 4.46 1.98 0.50
N LEU A 16 3.38 1.51 1.14
CA LEU A 16 2.03 1.50 0.62
C LEU A 16 1.20 2.51 1.42
N THR A 17 0.73 3.55 0.75
CA THR A 17 -0.09 4.61 1.34
C THR A 17 -1.50 4.56 0.76
N VAL A 18 -2.51 4.28 1.58
CA VAL A 18 -3.92 4.41 1.19
C VAL A 18 -4.25 5.90 1.14
N ASN A 19 -4.57 6.43 -0.03
CA ASN A 19 -4.78 7.87 -0.24
C ASN A 19 -6.27 8.22 -0.36
N ARG A 20 -7.05 7.96 0.70
CA ARG A 20 -8.49 8.26 0.73
C ARG A 20 -8.89 9.04 1.98
N PRO A 21 -8.35 10.25 2.19
CA PRO A 21 -8.57 11.01 3.42
C PRO A 21 -10.05 11.41 3.58
N GLU A 22 -10.77 11.67 2.48
CA GLU A 22 -12.20 11.99 2.47
C GLU A 22 -13.11 10.86 2.97
N ALA A 23 -12.65 9.61 2.87
CA ALA A 23 -13.35 8.42 3.35
C ALA A 23 -12.63 7.77 4.54
N ARG A 24 -11.75 8.51 5.24
CA ARG A 24 -10.96 8.00 6.38
C ARG A 24 -10.12 6.75 6.06
N ASN A 25 -9.67 6.64 4.82
CA ASN A 25 -8.93 5.48 4.33
C ASN A 25 -9.76 4.18 4.33
N ALA A 26 -11.09 4.27 4.20
CA ALA A 26 -11.94 3.12 3.97
C ALA A 26 -11.49 2.38 2.70
N LEU A 27 -11.14 1.11 2.88
CA LEU A 27 -10.81 0.21 1.78
C LEU A 27 -12.12 -0.20 1.10
N ASN A 28 -12.45 0.43 -0.03
CA ASN A 28 -13.46 -0.10 -0.95
C ASN A 28 -12.90 -1.34 -1.66
N TRP A 29 -13.76 -2.02 -2.41
CA TRP A 29 -13.36 -3.22 -3.17
C TRP A 29 -12.15 -2.98 -4.07
N VAL A 30 -12.11 -1.82 -4.75
CA VAL A 30 -11.01 -1.45 -5.66
C VAL A 30 -9.69 -1.30 -4.91
N ALA A 31 -9.66 -0.62 -3.76
CA ALA A 31 -8.48 -0.49 -2.94
C ALA A 31 -8.03 -1.85 -2.35
N GLN A 32 -8.96 -2.73 -2.00
CA GLN A 32 -8.60 -4.09 -1.56
C GLN A 32 -7.92 -4.90 -2.67
N GLU A 33 -8.44 -4.80 -3.90
CA GLU A 33 -7.87 -5.47 -5.08
C GLU A 33 -6.49 -4.91 -5.41
N GLN A 34 -6.34 -3.58 -5.44
CA GLN A 34 -5.04 -2.91 -5.64
C GLN A 34 -4.02 -3.27 -4.54
N PHE A 35 -4.46 -3.37 -3.28
CA PHE A 35 -3.61 -3.76 -2.18
C PHE A 35 -3.09 -5.20 -2.34
N ALA A 36 -3.96 -6.13 -2.75
CA ALA A 36 -3.58 -7.51 -3.02
C ALA A 36 -2.59 -7.62 -4.19
N ASP A 37 -2.80 -6.84 -5.26
CA ASP A 37 -1.90 -6.80 -6.40
C ASP A 37 -0.51 -6.29 -6.02
N VAL A 38 -0.43 -5.21 -5.22
CA VAL A 38 0.84 -4.64 -4.76
C VAL A 38 1.59 -5.62 -3.87
N ILE A 39 0.92 -6.30 -2.94
CA ILE A 39 1.55 -7.33 -2.10
C ILE A 39 2.10 -8.46 -2.95
N THR A 40 1.33 -8.92 -3.93
CA THR A 40 1.74 -10.01 -4.83
C THR A 40 2.96 -9.61 -5.66
N ALA A 41 2.98 -8.37 -6.16
CA ALA A 41 4.12 -7.82 -6.87
C ALA A 41 5.37 -7.73 -5.97
N VAL A 42 5.23 -7.21 -4.75
CA VAL A 42 6.32 -7.13 -3.76
C VAL A 42 6.88 -8.52 -3.43
N ALA A 43 6.01 -9.49 -3.14
CA ALA A 43 6.42 -10.86 -2.84
C ALA A 43 7.19 -11.49 -4.00
N ARG A 44 6.74 -11.26 -5.24
CA ARG A 44 7.44 -11.71 -6.45
C ARG A 44 8.81 -11.06 -6.60
N THR A 45 8.91 -9.74 -6.40
CA THR A 45 10.19 -9.01 -6.45
C THR A 45 11.19 -9.52 -5.41
N ILE A 46 10.74 -9.82 -4.19
CA ILE A 46 11.59 -10.41 -3.14
C ILE A 46 12.09 -11.79 -3.56
N SER A 47 11.24 -12.60 -4.19
CA SER A 47 11.57 -13.97 -4.60
C SER A 47 12.50 -14.02 -5.81
N GLU A 48 12.38 -13.09 -6.76
CA GLU A 48 13.20 -13.04 -7.98
C GLU A 48 14.56 -12.37 -7.75
N SER A 49 14.69 -11.48 -6.75
CA SER A 49 15.96 -10.80 -6.45
C SER A 49 16.11 -10.50 -4.95
N PRO A 50 16.43 -11.48 -4.10
CA PRO A 50 16.77 -11.21 -2.70
C PRO A 50 18.16 -10.53 -2.62
N PRO A 51 18.32 -9.35 -1.97
CA PRO A 51 17.42 -8.70 -1.00
C PRO A 51 16.85 -7.37 -1.53
N SER A 52 15.94 -7.39 -2.51
CA SER A 52 15.44 -6.13 -3.12
C SER A 52 14.49 -5.33 -2.22
N ILE A 53 13.69 -6.00 -1.39
CA ILE A 53 12.77 -5.36 -0.42
C ILE A 53 12.92 -6.08 0.92
N ARG A 54 13.19 -5.33 1.99
CA ARG A 54 13.39 -5.85 3.36
C ARG A 54 12.23 -5.54 4.29
N VAL A 55 11.50 -4.45 4.04
CA VAL A 55 10.40 -3.99 4.89
C VAL A 55 9.27 -3.48 4.00
N LEU A 56 8.03 -3.81 4.37
CA LEU A 56 6.82 -3.22 3.80
C LEU A 56 6.13 -2.38 4.88
N ILE A 57 5.97 -1.08 4.63
CA ILE A 57 5.27 -0.14 5.49
C ILE A 57 3.90 0.11 4.88
N ILE A 58 2.84 -0.11 5.65
CA ILE A 58 1.46 0.16 5.25
C ILE A 58 0.97 1.33 6.09
N THR A 59 0.54 2.41 5.43
CA THR A 59 0.04 3.61 6.10
C THR A 59 -1.16 4.18 5.35
N GLY A 60 -1.93 5.03 6.02
CA GLY A 60 -3.04 5.79 5.42
C GLY A 60 -2.67 7.27 5.30
N SER A 61 -3.22 7.97 4.32
CA SER A 61 -3.02 9.41 4.19
C SER A 61 -3.90 10.16 5.20
N GLY A 62 -3.34 11.21 5.81
CA GLY A 62 -3.99 11.99 6.86
C GLY A 62 -3.65 11.52 8.29
N GLN A 63 -4.02 12.34 9.28
CA GLN A 63 -3.71 12.12 10.70
C GLN A 63 -4.80 11.38 11.48
N GLN A 64 -5.91 11.02 10.82
CA GLN A 64 -7.13 10.59 11.52
C GLN A 64 -7.30 9.06 11.60
N ALA A 65 -6.83 8.29 10.62
CA ALA A 65 -6.94 6.84 10.62
C ALA A 65 -5.92 6.20 9.67
N ILE A 66 -5.30 5.09 10.09
CA ILE A 66 -4.46 4.25 9.22
C ILE A 66 -5.37 3.45 8.27
N CYS A 67 -6.38 2.79 8.83
CA CYS A 67 -7.54 2.22 8.15
C CYS A 67 -8.73 2.31 9.12
N SER A 68 -9.86 2.90 8.73
CA SER A 68 -11.12 2.68 9.45
C SER A 68 -11.84 1.47 8.84
N TRP A 69 -12.35 0.59 9.69
CA TRP A 69 -13.36 -0.38 9.25
C TRP A 69 -14.71 0.31 9.44
N TRP A 70 -15.47 0.41 8.34
CA TRP A 70 -16.65 1.24 8.11
C TRP A 70 -16.41 2.71 7.74
#